data_AF-A0A7C5W338-F1
#
_entry.id   AF-A0A7C5W338-F1
#
_cell.length_a   1.000
_cell.length_b   1.000
_cell.length_c   1.000
_cell.angle_alpha   90.00
_cell.angle_beta   90.00
_cell.angle_gamma   90.00
#
_symmetry.space_group_name_H-M   'P 1'
#
loop_
_entity.id
_entity.type
_entity.pdbx_description
1 polymer ?
#
loop_
_entity_poly.entity_id
_entity_poly.type
_entity_poly.pdbx_seq_one_letter_code
_entity_poly.pdbx_strand_id
1 'polypeptide(L)' 'MAGKKISTTVYITEEQKKKLETLHNKTKVPIAEYIRQGIDLILDANKDKLVEQINLPGQIGK' A
#
# COMPACT_ATOMS: atom_id res chain seq x y z
N MET A 1 -1.91 -12.35 11.85
CA MET A 1 -0.43 -12.34 11.87
C MET A 1 0.02 -10.96 11.43
N ALA A 2 0.66 -10.18 12.31
CA ALA A 2 1.17 -8.87 11.94
C ALA A 2 2.38 -9.09 11.00
N GLY A 3 2.15 -8.98 9.70
CA GLY A 3 3.21 -9.08 8.70
C GLY A 3 4.35 -8.10 9.00
N LYS A 4 5.58 -8.55 8.82
CA LYS A 4 6.79 -7.74 9.03
C LYS A 4 6.66 -6.44 8.23
N LYS A 5 6.76 -5.28 8.90
CA LYS A 5 6.75 -3.98 8.23
C LYS A 5 8.01 -3.85 7.39
N ILE A 6 7.86 -3.62 6.09
CA ILE A 6 8.96 -3.35 5.16
C ILE A 6 8.94 -1.85 4.84
N SER A 7 10.09 -1.18 4.98
CA SER A 7 10.25 0.21 4.54
C SER A 7 10.52 0.23 3.04
N THR A 8 9.74 1.01 2.29
CA THR A 8 9.88 1.14 0.84
C THR A 8 9.87 2.60 0.44
N THR A 9 10.80 3.00 -0.42
CA THR A 9 10.83 4.32 -1.06
C THR A 9 9.98 4.28 -2.33
N VAL A 10 9.12 5.29 -2.52
CA VAL A 10 8.27 5.42 -3.72
C VAL A 10 8.53 6.76 -4.40
N TYR A 11 8.44 6.78 -5.72
CA TYR A 11 8.47 8.01 -6.50
C TYR A 11 7.05 8.55 -6.65
N ILE A 12 6.87 9.83 -6.37
CA ILE A 12 5.62 10.57 -6.57
C ILE A 12 5.94 11.89 -7.26
N THR A 13 4.94 12.46 -7.93
CA THR A 13 5.07 13.80 -8.52
C THR A 13 5.07 14.88 -7.43
N GLU A 14 5.62 16.05 -7.75
CA GLU A 14 5.61 17.21 -6.85
C GLU A 14 4.19 17.63 -6.47
N GLU A 15 3.24 17.54 -7.41
CA GLU A 15 1.84 17.86 -7.16
C GLU A 15 1.21 16.88 -6.15
N GLN A 16 1.47 15.59 -6.30
CA GLN A 16 1.02 14.59 -5.33
C GLN A 16 1.60 14.85 -3.93
N LYS A 17 2.89 15.20 -3.85
CA LYS A 17 3.52 15.58 -2.58
C LYS A 17 2.80 16.76 -1.92
N LYS A 18 2.58 17.86 -2.65
CA LYS A 18 1.88 19.06 -2.13
C LYS A 18 0.46 18.75 -1.66
N LYS A 19 -0.27 17.91 -2.42
CA LYS A 19 -1.63 17.46 -2.04
C LYS A 19 -1.60 16.63 -0.76
N LEU A 20 -0.67 15.69 -0.63
CA LEU A 20 -0.50 14.86 0.57
C LEU A 20 -0.08 15.67 1.80
N GLU A 21 0.83 16.64 1.64
CA GLU A 21 1.24 17.56 2.71
C GLU A 21 0.05 18.42 3.17
N THR A 22 -0.74 18.96 2.23
CA THR A 22 -1.96 19.71 2.55
C THR A 22 -2.96 18.85 3.32
N LEU A 23 -3.15 17.60 2.90
CA LEU A 23 -4.05 16.65 3.55
C LEU A 23 -3.57 16.33 4.97
N HIS A 24 -2.30 15.97 5.14
CA HIS A 24 -1.67 15.76 6.44
C HIS A 24 -1.84 16.96 7.37
N ASN A 25 -1.62 18.18 6.87
CA ASN A 25 -1.73 19.39 7.68
C ASN A 25 -3.15 19.58 8.25
N LYS A 26 -4.19 19.22 7.48
CA LYS A 26 -5.60 19.32 7.87
C LYS A 26 -6.04 18.19 8.80
N THR A 27 -5.61 16.95 8.55
CA THR A 27 -6.13 15.75 9.23
C THR A 27 -5.23 15.25 10.35
N LYS A 28 -3.96 15.67 10.35
CA LYS A 28 -2.86 15.15 11.20
C LYS A 28 -2.54 13.68 10.99
N VAL A 29 -3.10 13.05 9.94
CA VAL A 29 -2.79 11.67 9.57
C VAL A 29 -1.46 11.63 8.81
N PRO A 30 -0.51 10.74 9.15
CA PRO A 30 0.77 10.65 8.47
C PRO A 30 0.64 10.40 6.96
N ILE A 31 1.50 11.03 6.15
CA ILE A 31 1.51 10.86 4.68
C ILE A 31 1.64 9.38 4.28
N ALA A 32 2.47 8.61 4.99
CA ALA A 32 2.63 7.18 4.75
C ALA A 32 1.32 6.38 4.90
N GLU A 33 0.39 6.84 5.75
CA GLU A 33 -0.91 6.19 5.91
C GLU A 33 -1.77 6.38 4.66
N TYR A 34 -1.72 7.55 4.02
CA TYR A 34 -2.42 7.79 2.77
C TYR A 34 -1.85 7.00 1.60
N ILE A 35 -0.52 6.87 1.55
CA ILE A 35 0.15 6.04 0.53
C ILE A 35 -0.31 4.58 0.68
N ARG A 36 -0.34 4.05 1.91
CA ARG A 36 -0.82 2.68 2.17
C ARG A 36 -2.29 2.50 1.81
N GLN A 37 -3.17 3.41 2.22
CA GLN A 37 -4.59 3.38 1.84
C GLN A 37 -4.78 3.40 0.31
N GLY A 38 -3.97 4.19 -0.41
CA GLY A 38 -3.98 4.20 -1.86
C GLY A 38 -3.56 2.85 -2.46
N ILE A 39 -2.54 2.21 -1.89
CA ILE A 39 -2.10 0.86 -2.29
C ILE A 39 -3.23 -0.15 -2.03
N ASP A 40 -3.80 -0.19 -0.82
CA ASP A 40 -4.91 -1.08 -0.47
C ASP A 40 -6.10 -0.91 -1.40
N LEU A 41 -6.49 0.33 -1.73
CA LEU A 41 -7.59 0.62 -2.65
C LEU A 41 -7.32 0.07 -4.06
N ILE A 42 -6.09 0.22 -4.57
CA ILE A 42 -5.74 -0.30 -5.90
C ILE A 42 -5.67 -1.83 -5.91
N LEU A 43 -5.13 -2.44 -4.85
CA LEU A 43 -5.12 -3.90 -4.71
C LEU A 43 -6.54 -4.47 -4.60
N ASP A 44 -7.41 -3.82 -3.83
CA ASP A 44 -8.82 -4.16 -3.71
C ASP A 44 -9.53 -4.11 -5.07
N ALA A 45 -9.36 -2.99 -5.79
CA ALA A 45 -9.95 -2.79 -7.11
C ALA A 45 -9.43 -3.74 -8.20
N ASN A 46 -8.29 -4.41 -7.98
CA ASN A 46 -7.71 -5.37 -8.91
C ASN A 46 -7.69 -6.80 -8.33
N LYS A 47 -8.47 -7.08 -7.28
CA LYS A 47 -8.53 -8.41 -6.63
C LYS A 47 -8.70 -9.55 -7.63
N ASP A 48 -9.59 -9.41 -8.60
CA ASP A 48 -9.84 -10.43 -9.62
C ASP A 48 -8.60 -10.80 -10.43
N LYS A 49 -7.69 -9.84 -10.65
CA LYS A 49 -6.41 -10.06 -11.35
C LYS A 49 -5.32 -10.65 -10.45
N LEU A 50 -5.49 -10.53 -9.13
CA LEU A 50 -4.58 -11.14 -8.14
C LEU A 50 -4.90 -12.61 -7.90
N VAL A 51 -6.13 -13.07 -8.23
CA VAL A 51 -6.56 -14.47 -8.05
C VAL A 51 -5.73 -15.44 -8.90
N GLU A 52 -5.15 -15.02 -10.03
CA GLU A 52 -4.29 -15.87 -10.86
C GLU A 52 -2.89 -16.16 -10.26
N GLN A 53 -2.51 -15.54 -9.14
CA GLN A 53 -1.17 -15.75 -8.53
C GLN A 53 -1.17 -16.28 -7.10
N ILE A 54 -2.25 -16.93 -6.62
CA ILE A 54 -2.13 -17.83 -5.45
C ILE A 54 -1.69 -19.23 -5.92
N ASN A 55 -0.53 -19.30 -6.56
CA ASN A 55 0.33 -20.47 -6.54
C ASN A 55 1.60 -20.08 -5.78
N LEU A 56 1.51 -20.01 -4.45
CA LEU A 56 2.69 -20.12 -3.60
C LEU A 56 2.87 -21.60 -3.23
N PRO A 57 3.81 -22.34 -3.85
CA PRO A 57 4.28 -23.59 -3.29
C PRO A 57 5.13 -23.26 -2.05
N GLY A 58 4.59 -23.55 -0.86
CA GLY A 58 5.33 -23.26 0.38
C GLY A 58 4.79 -23.85 1.67
N GLN A 59 3.79 -24.73 1.63
CA GLN A 59 3.37 -25.50 2.80
C GLN A 59 3.14 -26.98 2.44
N ILE A 60 4.25 -27.68 2.22
CA ILE A 60 4.38 -29.14 2.42
C ILE A 60 5.81 -29.32 2.93
N GLY A 61 6.12 -29.87 4.11
CA GLY A 61 5.34 -30.41 5.20
C GLY A 61 6.33 -30.88 6.29
N LYS A 62 5.76 -31.30 7.43
CA LYS A 62 6.34 -32.11 8.52
C LYS A 62 7.60 -31.61 9.23
#